data_AF-A0A957YNY5-F1
#
_entry.id   AF-A0A957YNY5-F1
#
_cell.length_a   1.000
_cell.length_b   1.000
_cell.length_c   1.000
_cell.angle_alpha   90.00
_cell.angle_beta   90.00
_cell.angle_gamma   90.00
#
_symmetry.space_group_name_H-M   'P 1'
#
loop_
_entity.id
_entity.type
_entity.pdbx_description
1 polymer ?
#
loop_
_entity_poly.entity_id
_entity_poly.type
_entity_poly.pdbx_seq_one_letter_code
_entity_poly.pdbx_strand_id
1 'polypeptide(L)'
;MSQQETLLRILELARWAPSGDNTQPWRFEICGDLCVAVHGLDTSDWCVYDFRGHPSHMAHGALLETMRIAASDEGLKMRWCLREGQAQNAPIYDVEFERDGNITSDPLVSCIRRRVVQRRPMRTTPLTLSQREALANAAGDDYEVDFLERLPQRWAVARVLWGSAYLRLICREAYEVHRRIIEWGVQHSEDRIPEAAVGVDAATAKLMRWAMGDWKRVSFFNRYLMGTVAPRIQLDLIPALACAAHIVIKPRSGLDTAADFVALGCAMQRVWLTAA
;
A
#
# COMPACT_ATOMS: atom_id res chain seq x y z
N MET A 1 -21.30 21.88 13.33
CA MET A 1 -19.93 21.59 12.85
C MET A 1 -19.73 22.42 11.61
N SER A 2 -18.63 23.16 11.53
CA SER A 2 -18.31 23.94 10.32
C SER A 2 -17.94 23.00 9.17
N GLN A 3 -18.13 23.43 7.92
CA GLN A 3 -17.74 22.64 6.75
C GLN A 3 -16.23 22.34 6.74
N GLN A 4 -15.43 23.30 7.21
CA GLN A 4 -13.99 23.14 7.38
C GLN A 4 -13.63 22.04 8.40
N GLU A 5 -14.30 21.97 9.54
CA GLU A 5 -14.11 20.88 10.52
C GLU A 5 -14.44 19.52 9.92
N THR A 6 -15.52 19.42 9.13
CA THR A 6 -15.89 18.19 8.42
C THR A 6 -14.81 17.76 7.43
N LEU A 7 -14.27 18.68 6.62
CA LEU A 7 -13.15 18.37 5.72
C LEU A 7 -11.93 17.85 6.49
N LEU A 8 -11.54 18.51 7.59
CA LEU A 8 -10.39 18.09 8.39
C LEU A 8 -10.55 16.67 8.94
N ARG A 9 -11.77 16.26 9.33
CA ARG A 9 -12.04 14.88 9.77
C ARG A 9 -11.89 13.87 8.64
N ILE A 10 -12.39 14.20 7.46
CA ILE A 10 -12.24 13.35 6.26
C ILE A 10 -10.77 13.18 5.93
N LEU A 11 -10.01 14.29 5.89
CA LEU A 11 -8.58 14.27 5.59
C LEU A 11 -7.75 13.53 6.65
N GLU A 12 -8.15 13.61 7.92
CA GLU A 12 -7.52 12.85 8.99
C GLU A 12 -7.78 11.34 8.88
N LEU A 13 -8.91 10.90 8.34
CA LEU A 13 -9.09 9.48 8.02
C LEU A 13 -8.36 9.10 6.72
N ALA A 14 -8.38 9.97 5.71
CA ALA A 14 -7.75 9.75 4.42
C ALA A 14 -6.27 9.39 4.53
N ARG A 15 -5.52 10.09 5.38
CA ARG A 15 -4.07 9.87 5.54
C ARG A 15 -3.69 8.45 6.02
N TRP A 16 -4.64 7.66 6.53
CA TRP A 16 -4.42 6.25 6.89
C TRP A 16 -4.35 5.33 5.68
N ALA A 17 -4.60 5.87 4.48
CA ALA A 17 -4.37 5.18 3.23
C ALA A 17 -2.92 4.68 3.13
N PRO A 18 -2.72 3.45 2.63
CA PRO A 18 -1.40 2.90 2.45
C PRO A 18 -0.66 3.56 1.29
N SER A 19 0.66 3.56 1.37
CA SER A 19 1.57 3.96 0.28
C SER A 19 2.84 3.11 0.31
N GLY A 20 3.52 3.02 -0.83
CA GLY A 20 4.82 2.35 -0.93
C GLY A 20 5.79 2.94 0.10
N ASP A 21 6.44 2.08 0.88
CA ASP A 21 7.40 2.46 1.92
C ASP A 21 6.91 3.52 2.94
N ASN A 22 5.59 3.70 3.06
CA ASN A 22 4.94 4.72 3.89
C ASN A 22 5.24 6.18 3.49
N THR A 23 5.64 6.41 2.22
CA THR A 23 6.09 7.72 1.73
C THR A 23 4.98 8.78 1.69
N GLN A 24 3.70 8.36 1.69
CA GLN A 24 2.53 9.24 1.67
C GLN A 24 2.68 10.36 0.61
N PRO A 25 2.78 10.00 -0.68
CA PRO A 25 3.21 10.94 -1.73
C PRO A 25 2.06 11.86 -2.17
N TRP A 26 1.41 12.52 -1.22
CA TRP A 26 0.29 13.43 -1.44
C TRP A 26 0.33 14.63 -0.50
N ARG A 27 -0.25 15.74 -0.93
CA ARG A 27 -0.54 16.92 -0.10
C ARG A 27 -1.97 17.39 -0.34
N PHE A 28 -2.60 17.91 0.70
CA PHE A 28 -3.95 18.45 0.62
C PHE A 28 -3.93 19.98 0.57
N GLU A 29 -4.74 20.55 -0.29
CA GLU A 29 -5.05 21.97 -0.34
C GLU A 29 -6.57 22.13 -0.21
N ILE A 30 -7.04 22.82 0.83
CA ILE A 30 -8.46 23.13 0.99
C ILE A 30 -8.77 24.36 0.14
N CYS A 31 -9.48 24.17 -0.97
CA CYS A 31 -9.76 25.22 -1.94
C CYS A 31 -11.11 25.92 -1.71
N GLY A 32 -11.95 25.39 -0.80
CA GLY A 32 -13.25 25.93 -0.45
C GLY A 32 -13.95 25.11 0.64
N ASP A 33 -15.22 25.40 0.91
CA ASP A 33 -15.94 24.78 2.03
C ASP A 33 -16.09 23.26 1.89
N LEU A 34 -16.24 22.75 0.68
CA LEU A 34 -16.40 21.32 0.36
C LEU A 34 -15.57 20.92 -0.86
N CYS A 35 -14.42 21.58 -1.05
CA CYS A 35 -13.52 21.34 -2.18
C CYS A 35 -12.08 21.20 -1.69
N VAL A 36 -11.40 20.16 -2.16
CA VAL A 36 -9.99 19.86 -1.85
C VAL A 36 -9.25 19.55 -3.14
N ALA A 37 -8.10 20.17 -3.36
CA ALA A 37 -7.13 19.70 -4.34
C ALA A 37 -6.13 18.75 -3.66
N VAL A 38 -6.01 17.54 -4.19
CA VAL A 38 -5.01 16.56 -3.75
C VAL A 38 -3.85 16.61 -4.73
N HIS A 39 -2.72 17.11 -4.27
CA HIS A 39 -1.47 17.15 -5.03
C HIS A 39 -0.75 15.83 -4.84
N GLY A 40 -0.80 14.96 -5.84
CA GLY A 40 -0.06 13.71 -5.89
C GLY A 40 1.37 13.91 -6.38
N LEU A 41 2.26 12.99 -6.00
CA LEU A 41 3.63 12.90 -6.48
C LEU A 41 3.93 11.44 -6.79
N ASP A 42 4.74 11.16 -7.80
CA ASP A 42 5.39 9.85 -7.86
C ASP A 42 6.80 9.91 -7.25
N THR A 43 7.31 8.73 -6.90
CA THR A 43 8.63 8.52 -6.30
C THR A 43 9.59 7.82 -7.26
N SER A 44 9.26 7.77 -8.55
CA SER A 44 9.95 6.96 -9.56
C SER A 44 11.36 7.46 -9.88
N ASP A 45 11.68 8.70 -9.53
CA ASP A 45 12.99 9.34 -9.67
C ASP A 45 14.05 8.78 -8.72
N TRP A 46 13.66 8.29 -7.54
CA TRP A 46 14.58 7.74 -6.54
C TRP A 46 14.20 6.35 -6.03
N CYS A 47 12.94 5.93 -6.17
CA CYS A 47 12.45 4.64 -5.71
C CYS A 47 12.39 3.63 -6.86
N VAL A 48 13.33 2.68 -6.87
CA VAL A 48 13.36 1.60 -7.87
C VAL A 48 12.11 0.72 -7.86
N TYR A 49 11.33 0.72 -6.77
CA TYR A 49 10.07 -0.02 -6.69
C TYR A 49 8.91 0.72 -7.35
N ASP A 50 9.00 2.03 -7.50
CA ASP A 50 7.96 2.86 -8.11
C ASP A 50 8.15 2.97 -9.61
N PHE A 51 8.19 1.80 -10.27
CA PHE A 51 8.44 1.71 -11.71
C PHE A 51 7.36 2.46 -12.48
N ARG A 52 7.78 3.53 -13.19
CA ARG A 52 6.90 4.44 -13.95
C ARG A 52 5.82 5.12 -13.10
N GLY A 53 6.01 5.22 -11.79
CA GLY A 53 5.06 5.89 -10.89
C GLY A 53 3.79 5.08 -10.59
N HIS A 54 3.66 3.84 -11.09
CA HIS A 54 2.42 3.08 -10.97
C HIS A 54 2.05 2.79 -9.49
N PRO A 55 2.98 2.31 -8.62
CA PRO A 55 2.70 2.22 -7.18
C PRO A 55 2.26 3.52 -6.54
N SER A 56 2.84 4.67 -6.90
CA SER A 56 2.38 5.97 -6.38
C SER A 56 0.97 6.32 -6.85
N HIS A 57 0.64 6.08 -8.13
CA HIS A 57 -0.73 6.25 -8.63
C HIS A 57 -1.74 5.35 -7.91
N MET A 58 -1.39 4.09 -7.66
CA MET A 58 -2.21 3.20 -6.85
C MET A 58 -2.37 3.71 -5.41
N ALA A 59 -1.33 4.30 -4.83
CA ALA A 59 -1.40 4.91 -3.50
C ALA A 59 -2.33 6.14 -3.49
N HIS A 60 -2.33 6.97 -4.55
CA HIS A 60 -3.31 8.06 -4.71
C HIS A 60 -4.74 7.52 -4.82
N GLY A 61 -4.95 6.42 -5.56
CA GLY A 61 -6.24 5.74 -5.60
C GLY A 61 -6.71 5.27 -4.23
N ALA A 62 -5.81 4.65 -3.47
CA ALA A 62 -6.11 4.21 -2.11
C ALA A 62 -6.47 5.40 -1.18
N LEU A 63 -5.81 6.54 -1.35
CA LEU A 63 -6.13 7.78 -0.66
C LEU A 63 -7.53 8.28 -1.00
N LEU A 64 -7.84 8.42 -2.30
CA LEU A 64 -9.13 8.91 -2.78
C LEU A 64 -10.28 8.00 -2.35
N GLU A 65 -10.09 6.68 -2.40
CA GLU A 65 -11.10 5.74 -1.91
C GLU A 65 -11.29 5.84 -0.39
N THR A 66 -10.21 6.03 0.38
CA THR A 66 -10.31 6.26 1.83
C THR A 66 -11.03 7.56 2.14
N MET A 67 -10.78 8.64 1.37
CA MET A 67 -11.53 9.90 1.47
C MET A 67 -13.01 9.69 1.18
N ARG A 68 -13.37 8.92 0.13
CA ARG A 68 -14.76 8.62 -0.23
C ARG A 68 -15.48 7.88 0.90
N ILE A 69 -14.83 6.85 1.46
CA ILE A 69 -15.35 6.08 2.59
C ILE A 69 -15.53 6.99 3.81
N ALA A 70 -14.51 7.78 4.18
CA ALA A 70 -14.59 8.71 5.30
C ALA A 70 -15.68 9.78 5.15
N ALA A 71 -15.87 10.30 3.93
CA ALA A 71 -16.90 11.29 3.63
C ALA A 71 -18.32 10.75 3.84
N SER A 72 -18.53 9.46 3.57
CA SER A 72 -19.85 8.84 3.78
C SER A 72 -20.28 8.84 5.26
N ASP A 73 -19.33 8.79 6.19
CA ASP A 73 -19.61 8.87 7.64
C ASP A 73 -20.06 10.27 8.07
N GLU A 74 -19.68 11.28 7.30
CA GLU A 74 -20.10 12.68 7.47
C GLU A 74 -21.36 13.02 6.64
N GLY A 75 -22.00 12.02 6.01
CA GLY A 75 -23.20 12.21 5.18
C GLY A 75 -22.92 12.95 3.86
N LEU A 76 -21.70 12.84 3.35
CA LEU A 76 -21.24 13.50 2.14
C LEU A 76 -20.96 12.50 1.02
N LYS A 77 -21.44 12.83 -0.17
CA LYS A 77 -21.02 12.21 -1.42
C LYS A 77 -19.73 12.86 -1.90
N MET A 78 -18.74 12.06 -2.25
CA MET A 78 -17.49 12.53 -2.83
C MET A 78 -17.45 12.25 -4.33
N ARG A 79 -16.96 13.21 -5.11
CA ARG A 79 -16.55 13.04 -6.50
C ARG A 79 -15.14 13.58 -6.67
N TRP A 80 -14.41 13.07 -7.65
CA TRP A 80 -13.12 13.63 -8.00
C TRP A 80 -12.88 13.54 -9.50
N CYS A 81 -12.04 14.42 -10.02
CA CYS A 81 -11.50 14.35 -11.36
C CYS A 81 -10.00 14.64 -11.36
N LEU A 82 -9.30 14.12 -12.36
CA LEU A 82 -7.90 14.48 -12.58
C LEU A 82 -7.85 15.82 -13.33
N ARG A 83 -7.13 16.80 -12.78
CA ARG A 83 -6.94 18.09 -13.42
C ARG A 83 -6.18 17.94 -14.74
N GLU A 84 -6.68 18.59 -15.78
CA GLU A 84 -6.06 18.51 -17.12
C GLU A 84 -4.69 19.19 -17.17
N GLY A 85 -3.85 18.75 -18.12
CA GLY A 85 -2.55 19.35 -18.41
C GLY A 85 -1.47 19.17 -17.34
N GLN A 86 -1.72 18.35 -16.30
CA GLN A 86 -0.72 18.07 -15.27
C GLN A 86 0.30 17.04 -15.75
N ALA A 87 1.52 17.14 -15.21
CA ALA A 87 2.55 16.13 -15.42
C ALA A 87 2.14 14.81 -14.76
N GLN A 88 2.47 13.68 -15.41
CA GLN A 88 2.10 12.35 -14.88
C GLN A 88 2.69 12.10 -13.48
N ASN A 89 3.89 12.62 -13.20
CA ASN A 89 4.56 12.46 -11.91
C ASN A 89 4.11 13.46 -10.83
N ALA A 90 3.24 14.40 -11.17
CA ALA A 90 2.69 15.40 -10.25
C ALA A 90 1.19 15.67 -10.55
N PRO A 91 0.33 14.63 -10.51
CA PRO A 91 -1.08 14.79 -10.81
C PRO A 91 -1.78 15.59 -9.71
N ILE A 92 -2.78 16.38 -10.08
CA ILE A 92 -3.67 17.05 -9.12
C ILE A 92 -5.07 16.49 -9.29
N TYR A 93 -5.66 16.02 -8.20
CA TYR A 93 -7.04 15.55 -8.17
C TYR A 93 -7.92 16.61 -7.53
N ASP A 94 -8.89 17.12 -8.28
CA ASP A 94 -9.90 18.02 -7.77
C ASP A 94 -11.01 17.18 -7.14
N VAL A 95 -11.22 17.35 -5.84
CA VAL A 95 -12.17 16.57 -5.03
C VAL A 95 -13.27 17.48 -4.52
N GLU A 96 -14.51 17.11 -4.79
CA GLU A 96 -15.71 17.84 -4.39
C GLU A 96 -16.59 16.96 -3.50
N PHE A 97 -17.15 17.58 -2.47
CA PHE A 97 -18.09 16.95 -1.56
C PHE A 97 -19.47 17.61 -1.64
N GLU A 98 -20.52 16.80 -1.65
CA GLU A 98 -21.91 17.24 -1.72
C GLU A 98 -22.71 16.59 -0.60
N ARG A 99 -23.56 17.37 0.10
CA ARG A 99 -24.49 16.81 1.09
C ARG A 99 -25.54 15.99 0.38
N ASP A 100 -25.69 14.75 0.81
CA ASP A 100 -26.69 13.85 0.25
C ASP A 100 -27.33 13.05 1.40
N GLY A 101 -28.59 13.37 1.69
CA GLY A 101 -29.35 12.76 2.78
C GLY A 101 -29.66 11.27 2.57
N ASN A 102 -29.36 10.72 1.39
CA ASN A 102 -29.52 9.30 1.10
C ASN A 102 -28.21 8.51 1.24
N ILE A 103 -27.08 9.17 1.53
CA ILE A 103 -25.83 8.45 1.79
C ILE A 103 -25.89 7.75 3.14
N THR A 104 -25.67 6.45 3.08
CA THR A 104 -25.39 5.61 4.24
C THR A 104 -23.89 5.55 4.47
N SER A 105 -23.45 5.64 5.73
CA SER A 105 -22.05 5.45 6.11
C SER A 105 -21.55 4.09 5.61
N ASP A 106 -20.41 4.10 4.92
CA ASP A 106 -19.78 2.91 4.36
C ASP A 106 -19.26 2.04 5.53
N PRO A 107 -19.61 0.74 5.57
CA PRO A 107 -19.23 -0.13 6.69
C PRO A 107 -17.72 -0.24 6.90
N LEU A 108 -16.92 0.06 5.86
CA LEU A 108 -15.45 0.03 5.90
C LEU A 108 -14.82 1.22 6.65
N VAL A 109 -15.59 2.25 7.03
CA VAL A 109 -15.07 3.39 7.82
C VAL A 109 -14.36 2.91 9.08
N SER A 110 -14.95 1.94 9.78
CA SER A 110 -14.38 1.35 11.00
C SER A 110 -13.06 0.61 10.77
N CYS A 111 -12.79 0.19 9.53
CA CYS A 111 -11.58 -0.53 9.15
C CYS A 111 -10.39 0.40 8.86
N ILE A 112 -10.62 1.69 8.53
CA ILE A 112 -9.58 2.63 8.10
C ILE A 112 -8.42 2.69 9.09
N ARG A 113 -8.71 2.86 10.39
CA ARG A 113 -7.70 2.96 11.46
C ARG A 113 -7.22 1.59 11.97
N ARG A 114 -7.99 0.53 11.72
CA ARG A 114 -7.66 -0.83 12.19
C ARG A 114 -6.71 -1.55 11.24
N ARG A 115 -6.82 -1.28 9.94
CA ARG A 115 -6.01 -1.91 8.91
C ARG A 115 -4.53 -1.62 9.15
N VAL A 116 -3.73 -2.68 9.17
CA VAL A 116 -2.27 -2.60 9.30
C VAL A 116 -1.58 -3.50 8.30
N VAL A 117 -0.31 -3.22 8.00
CA VAL A 117 0.52 -4.14 7.21
C VAL A 117 1.10 -5.19 8.14
N GLN A 118 0.72 -6.45 7.94
CA GLN A 118 1.32 -7.61 8.63
C GLN A 118 2.29 -8.33 7.69
N ARG A 119 3.58 -8.33 8.04
CA ARG A 119 4.63 -9.00 7.26
C ARG A 119 5.07 -10.35 7.84
N ARG A 120 4.57 -10.70 9.02
CA ARG A 120 4.90 -11.95 9.73
C ARG A 120 4.01 -13.11 9.27
N PRO A 121 4.43 -14.37 9.50
CA PRO A 121 3.60 -15.55 9.29
C PRO A 121 2.21 -15.41 9.92
N MET A 122 1.18 -15.74 9.15
CA MET A 122 -0.23 -15.71 9.54
C MET A 122 -0.77 -17.14 9.69
N ARG A 123 -2.10 -17.28 9.85
CA ARG A 123 -2.77 -18.57 9.89
C ARG A 123 -3.00 -19.11 8.49
N THR A 124 -2.90 -20.43 8.34
CA THR A 124 -3.21 -21.16 7.10
C THR A 124 -4.64 -21.69 7.07
N THR A 125 -5.50 -21.23 7.99
CA THR A 125 -6.92 -21.56 8.01
C THR A 125 -7.57 -21.03 6.73
N PRO A 126 -8.23 -21.88 5.92
CA PRO A 126 -8.87 -21.43 4.69
C PRO A 126 -9.89 -20.32 4.94
N LEU A 127 -10.05 -19.44 3.95
CA LEU A 127 -11.12 -18.45 3.95
C LEU A 127 -12.48 -19.15 3.88
N THR A 128 -13.47 -18.62 4.58
CA THR A 128 -14.86 -19.05 4.38
C THR A 128 -15.37 -18.58 3.02
N LEU A 129 -16.43 -19.21 2.52
CA LEU A 129 -17.08 -18.76 1.28
C LEU A 129 -17.51 -17.29 1.37
N SER A 130 -18.10 -16.88 2.49
CA SER A 130 -18.51 -15.49 2.71
C SER A 130 -17.35 -14.50 2.72
N GLN A 131 -16.20 -14.86 3.30
CA GLN A 131 -15.00 -14.04 3.27
C GLN A 131 -14.45 -13.89 1.85
N ARG A 132 -14.42 -15.01 1.11
CA ARG A 132 -13.97 -15.03 -0.29
C ARG A 132 -14.86 -14.16 -1.17
N GLU A 133 -16.18 -14.28 -1.04
CA GLU A 133 -17.16 -13.48 -1.77
C GLU A 133 -17.05 -11.99 -1.40
N ALA A 134 -16.92 -11.66 -0.12
CA ALA A 134 -16.74 -10.27 0.31
C ALA A 134 -15.48 -9.64 -0.29
N LEU A 135 -14.35 -10.35 -0.30
CA LEU A 135 -13.09 -9.89 -0.88
C LEU A 135 -13.18 -9.75 -2.41
N ALA A 136 -13.84 -10.70 -3.09
CA ALA A 136 -14.03 -10.65 -4.53
C ALA A 136 -14.91 -9.45 -4.93
N ASN A 137 -16.05 -9.27 -4.24
CA ASN A 137 -16.99 -8.19 -4.51
C ASN A 137 -16.40 -6.81 -4.19
N ALA A 138 -15.52 -6.71 -3.19
CA ALA A 138 -14.89 -5.44 -2.80
C ALA A 138 -14.03 -4.83 -3.92
N ALA A 139 -13.48 -5.63 -4.82
CA ALA A 139 -12.68 -5.11 -5.94
C ALA A 139 -13.54 -4.29 -6.93
N GLY A 140 -14.82 -4.63 -7.09
CA GLY A 140 -15.74 -4.05 -8.06
C GLY A 140 -15.71 -4.75 -9.42
N ASP A 141 -16.63 -4.38 -10.30
CA ASP A 141 -16.93 -5.13 -11.54
C ASP A 141 -15.80 -5.11 -12.57
N ASP A 142 -14.97 -4.06 -12.57
CA ASP A 142 -13.85 -3.89 -13.51
C ASP A 142 -12.65 -4.80 -13.21
N TYR A 143 -12.68 -5.51 -12.08
CA TYR A 143 -11.58 -6.35 -11.61
C TYR A 143 -12.03 -7.79 -11.35
N GLU A 144 -11.10 -8.71 -11.49
CA GLU A 144 -11.22 -10.10 -11.07
C GLU A 144 -10.28 -10.35 -9.89
N VAL A 145 -10.72 -11.16 -8.92
CA VAL A 145 -9.92 -11.53 -7.75
C VAL A 145 -9.63 -13.02 -7.78
N ASP A 146 -8.35 -13.37 -8.00
CA ASP A 146 -7.88 -14.75 -7.90
C ASP A 146 -7.40 -15.08 -6.49
N PHE A 147 -7.73 -16.29 -6.04
CA PHE A 147 -7.32 -16.83 -4.74
C PHE A 147 -6.36 -18.00 -4.95
N LEU A 148 -5.12 -17.83 -4.52
CA LEU A 148 -4.05 -18.84 -4.59
C LEU A 148 -3.89 -19.51 -3.22
N GLU A 149 -4.76 -20.49 -2.95
CA GLU A 149 -4.96 -21.05 -1.61
C GLU A 149 -4.21 -22.38 -1.40
N ARG A 150 -4.09 -23.18 -2.47
CA ARG A 150 -3.48 -24.52 -2.38
C ARG A 150 -1.97 -24.41 -2.18
N LEU A 151 -1.41 -25.38 -1.47
CA LEU A 151 0.02 -25.42 -1.18
C LEU A 151 0.92 -25.28 -2.43
N PRO A 152 0.64 -25.95 -3.58
CA PRO A 152 1.43 -25.75 -4.80
C PRO A 152 1.38 -24.31 -5.34
N GLN A 153 0.24 -23.63 -5.23
CA GLN A 153 0.08 -22.24 -5.66
C GLN A 153 0.83 -21.28 -4.72
N ARG A 154 0.71 -21.48 -3.39
CA ARG A 154 1.47 -20.72 -2.38
C ARG A 154 2.97 -20.90 -2.57
N TRP A 155 3.43 -22.11 -2.91
CA TRP A 155 4.83 -22.37 -3.28
C TRP A 155 5.26 -21.65 -4.55
N ALA A 156 4.41 -21.59 -5.57
CA ALA A 156 4.72 -20.85 -6.80
C ALA A 156 4.93 -19.36 -6.51
N VAL A 157 4.05 -18.75 -5.70
CA VAL A 157 4.22 -17.36 -5.25
C VAL A 157 5.49 -17.19 -4.42
N ALA A 158 5.74 -18.10 -3.46
CA ALA A 158 6.95 -18.07 -2.63
C ALA A 158 8.23 -18.11 -3.47
N ARG A 159 8.27 -18.86 -4.59
CA ARG A 159 9.41 -18.89 -5.51
C ARG A 159 9.62 -17.55 -6.23
N VAL A 160 8.54 -16.88 -6.64
CA VAL A 160 8.63 -15.54 -7.24
C VAL A 160 9.16 -14.53 -6.22
N LEU A 161 8.59 -14.52 -5.02
CA LEU A 161 9.03 -13.62 -3.94
C LEU A 161 10.47 -13.90 -3.53
N TRP A 162 10.88 -15.17 -3.46
CA TRP A 162 12.27 -15.57 -3.23
C TRP A 162 13.23 -14.97 -4.27
N GLY A 163 12.86 -15.04 -5.56
CA GLY A 163 13.64 -14.44 -6.65
C GLY A 163 13.69 -12.90 -6.58
N SER A 164 12.53 -12.26 -6.39
CA SER A 164 12.41 -10.82 -6.23
C SER A 164 13.26 -10.30 -5.05
N ALA A 165 13.18 -10.98 -3.91
CA ALA A 165 13.94 -10.62 -2.72
C ALA A 165 15.45 -10.79 -2.89
N TYR A 166 15.90 -11.72 -3.74
CA TYR A 166 17.32 -11.80 -4.10
C TYR A 166 17.77 -10.53 -4.82
N LEU A 167 17.06 -10.15 -5.89
CA LEU A 167 17.36 -8.93 -6.65
C LEU A 167 17.35 -7.71 -5.73
N ARG A 168 16.31 -7.60 -4.90
CA ARG A 168 16.17 -6.55 -3.88
C ARG A 168 17.40 -6.41 -2.97
N LEU A 169 18.02 -7.53 -2.57
CA LEU A 169 19.15 -7.52 -1.63
C LEU A 169 20.48 -7.25 -2.33
N ILE A 170 20.61 -7.55 -3.63
CA ILE A 170 21.87 -7.39 -4.38
C ILE A 170 21.94 -6.14 -5.26
N CYS A 171 20.82 -5.46 -5.50
CA CYS A 171 20.78 -4.22 -6.27
C CYS A 171 21.14 -3.02 -5.37
N ARG A 172 21.96 -2.10 -5.90
CA ARG A 172 22.41 -0.93 -5.16
C ARG A 172 21.29 0.09 -4.99
N GLU A 173 20.48 0.26 -6.02
CA GLU A 173 19.32 1.14 -6.07
C GLU A 173 18.31 0.73 -4.99
N ALA A 174 18.06 -0.57 -4.85
CA ALA A 174 17.24 -1.13 -3.79
C ALA A 174 17.83 -0.85 -2.40
N TYR A 175 19.13 -1.02 -2.21
CA TYR A 175 19.80 -0.67 -0.95
C TYR A 175 19.64 0.82 -0.59
N GLU A 176 19.78 1.72 -1.56
CA GLU A 176 19.63 3.16 -1.36
C GLU A 176 18.20 3.52 -0.92
N VAL A 177 17.18 2.86 -1.49
CA VAL A 177 15.79 2.95 -1.04
C VAL A 177 15.66 2.50 0.42
N HIS A 178 16.06 1.27 0.75
CA HIS A 178 15.88 0.75 2.12
C HIS A 178 16.62 1.61 3.16
N ARG A 179 17.82 2.12 2.82
CA ARG A 179 18.59 2.98 3.72
C ARG A 179 17.87 4.30 4.00
N ARG A 180 17.11 4.82 3.04
CA ARG A 180 16.30 6.04 3.20
C ARG A 180 15.02 5.79 3.99
N ILE A 181 14.33 4.68 3.71
CA ILE A 181 12.96 4.43 4.19
C ILE A 181 12.86 3.63 5.49
N ILE A 182 13.92 2.96 5.96
CA ILE A 182 13.89 2.25 7.25
C ILE A 182 14.38 3.17 8.36
N GLU A 183 13.52 3.39 9.36
CA GLU A 183 13.86 4.14 10.57
C GLU A 183 14.21 3.17 11.71
N TRP A 184 15.48 3.16 12.08
CA TRP A 184 16.03 2.22 13.07
C TRP A 184 15.85 2.74 14.50
N GLY A 185 15.49 1.85 15.43
CA GLY A 185 15.38 2.18 16.86
C GLY A 185 14.09 2.89 17.28
N VAL A 186 13.08 2.97 16.42
CA VAL A 186 11.76 3.55 16.74
C VAL A 186 10.65 2.51 16.64
N GLN A 187 9.60 2.66 17.45
CA GLN A 187 8.40 1.82 17.40
C GLN A 187 7.39 2.31 16.36
N HIS A 188 7.24 3.63 16.25
CA HIS A 188 6.37 4.32 15.30
C HIS A 188 7.19 5.35 14.54
N SER A 189 6.89 5.51 13.25
CA SER A 189 7.51 6.47 12.36
C SER A 189 6.42 7.28 11.66
N GLU A 190 6.67 8.57 11.45
CA GLU A 190 5.69 9.47 10.81
C GLU A 190 5.56 9.20 9.30
N ASP A 191 6.68 8.92 8.63
CA ASP A 191 6.77 8.85 7.16
C ASP A 191 7.64 7.71 6.62
N ARG A 192 8.11 6.79 7.48
CA ARG A 192 9.01 5.68 7.14
C ARG A 192 8.53 4.35 7.71
N ILE A 193 9.28 3.29 7.43
CA ILE A 193 9.07 1.97 8.03
C ILE A 193 9.87 1.87 9.33
N PRO A 194 9.22 1.78 10.51
CA PRO A 194 9.93 1.54 11.76
C PRO A 194 10.53 0.13 11.78
N GLU A 195 11.66 -0.04 12.46
CA GLU A 195 12.37 -1.33 12.60
C GLU A 195 11.44 -2.51 12.94
N ALA A 196 10.50 -2.30 13.87
CA ALA A 196 9.54 -3.33 14.30
C ALA A 196 8.55 -3.76 13.21
N ALA A 197 8.35 -2.95 12.17
CA ALA A 197 7.44 -3.23 11.05
C ALA A 197 8.12 -3.94 9.88
N VAL A 198 9.46 -4.06 9.87
CA VAL A 198 10.20 -4.75 8.79
C VAL A 198 9.84 -6.23 8.72
N GLY A 199 9.62 -6.88 9.87
CA GLY A 199 9.15 -8.27 9.95
C GLY A 199 10.22 -9.33 10.24
N VAL A 200 11.44 -8.92 10.62
CA VAL A 200 12.52 -9.84 11.06
C VAL A 200 12.60 -9.96 12.58
N ASP A 201 13.32 -10.98 13.07
CA ASP A 201 13.64 -11.11 14.50
C ASP A 201 14.68 -10.05 14.96
N ALA A 202 14.82 -9.87 16.28
CA ALA A 202 15.66 -8.83 16.85
C ALA A 202 17.17 -8.98 16.56
N ALA A 203 17.68 -10.21 16.41
CA ALA A 203 19.08 -10.44 16.06
C ALA A 203 19.32 -10.08 14.59
N THR A 204 18.41 -10.51 13.71
CA THR A 204 18.44 -10.16 12.29
C THR A 204 18.28 -8.65 12.07
N ALA A 205 17.41 -7.97 12.83
CA ALA A 205 17.23 -6.52 12.78
C ALA A 205 18.54 -5.77 13.12
N LYS A 206 19.23 -6.17 14.19
CA LYS A 206 20.53 -5.57 14.58
C LYS A 206 21.60 -5.77 13.51
N LEU A 207 21.68 -6.97 12.92
CA LEU A 207 22.61 -7.26 11.83
C LEU A 207 22.29 -6.42 10.60
N MET A 208 21.02 -6.35 10.20
CA MET A 208 20.56 -5.54 9.07
C MET A 208 20.90 -4.06 9.29
N ARG A 209 20.62 -3.51 10.47
CA ARG A 209 20.96 -2.13 10.83
C ARG A 209 22.46 -1.84 10.65
N TRP A 210 23.33 -2.72 11.13
CA TRP A 210 24.78 -2.56 10.98
C TRP A 210 25.25 -2.71 9.53
N ALA A 211 24.74 -3.71 8.81
CA ALA A 211 25.12 -3.99 7.43
C ALA A 211 24.66 -2.85 6.52
N MET A 212 23.45 -2.35 6.70
CA MET A 212 22.85 -1.29 5.91
C MET A 212 23.50 0.10 6.09
N GLY A 213 24.44 0.24 7.02
CA GLY A 213 25.24 1.45 7.16
C GLY A 213 26.25 1.68 6.02
N ASP A 214 26.64 0.63 5.29
CA ASP A 214 27.60 0.71 4.19
C ASP A 214 27.34 -0.37 3.13
N TRP A 215 27.20 0.06 1.88
CA TRP A 215 26.98 -0.82 0.73
C TRP A 215 28.07 -1.89 0.60
N LYS A 216 29.33 -1.57 0.93
CA LYS A 216 30.43 -2.55 0.87
C LYS A 216 30.19 -3.72 1.83
N ARG A 217 29.59 -3.47 3.00
CA ARG A 217 29.23 -4.53 3.97
C ARG A 217 28.14 -5.41 3.41
N VAL A 218 27.06 -4.80 2.88
CA VAL A 218 25.95 -5.53 2.25
C VAL A 218 26.46 -6.40 1.10
N SER A 219 27.23 -5.82 0.18
CA SER A 219 27.82 -6.53 -0.96
C SER A 219 28.72 -7.68 -0.53
N PHE A 220 29.58 -7.47 0.47
CA PHE A 220 30.45 -8.51 1.03
C PHE A 220 29.63 -9.67 1.64
N PHE A 221 28.65 -9.35 2.50
CA PHE A 221 27.81 -10.37 3.13
C PHE A 221 27.03 -11.17 2.09
N ASN A 222 26.42 -10.50 1.12
CA ASN A 222 25.66 -11.16 0.06
C ASN A 222 26.53 -12.07 -0.80
N ARG A 223 27.77 -11.66 -1.12
CA ARG A 223 28.68 -12.41 -1.97
C ARG A 223 29.36 -13.58 -1.27
N TYR A 224 29.76 -13.42 0.00
CA TYR A 224 30.65 -14.36 0.68
C TYR A 224 30.01 -15.10 1.85
N LEU A 225 28.97 -14.55 2.47
CA LEU A 225 28.37 -15.08 3.70
C LEU A 225 26.91 -15.50 3.53
N MET A 226 26.47 -15.70 2.28
CA MET A 226 25.06 -15.99 1.96
C MET A 226 24.09 -14.99 2.62
N GLY A 227 24.49 -13.72 2.72
CA GLY A 227 23.76 -12.66 3.45
C GLY A 227 22.33 -12.42 2.95
N THR A 228 21.98 -12.93 1.77
CA THR A 228 20.63 -12.87 1.22
C THR A 228 19.69 -13.95 1.79
N VAL A 229 20.21 -15.10 2.25
CA VAL A 229 19.40 -16.29 2.53
C VAL A 229 18.49 -16.09 3.75
N ALA A 230 19.04 -15.67 4.90
CA ALA A 230 18.25 -15.51 6.11
C ALA A 230 17.13 -14.47 5.97
N PRO A 231 17.37 -13.26 5.42
CA PRO A 231 16.29 -12.30 5.16
C PRO A 231 15.21 -12.86 4.24
N ARG A 232 15.58 -13.55 3.15
CA ARG A 232 14.60 -14.12 2.21
C ARG A 232 13.77 -15.25 2.82
N ILE A 233 14.34 -16.01 3.74
CA ILE A 233 13.59 -17.02 4.49
C ILE A 233 12.54 -16.34 5.38
N GLN A 234 12.95 -15.37 6.18
CA GLN A 234 12.08 -14.74 7.18
C GLN A 234 11.03 -13.81 6.58
N LEU A 235 11.40 -13.01 5.58
CA LEU A 235 10.55 -11.94 5.04
C LEU A 235 9.69 -12.39 3.87
N ASP A 236 10.13 -13.41 3.12
CA ASP A 236 9.49 -13.74 1.84
C ASP A 236 9.00 -15.20 1.83
N LEU A 237 9.85 -16.18 2.15
CA LEU A 237 9.48 -17.60 2.05
C LEU A 237 8.46 -18.03 3.13
N ILE A 238 8.78 -17.84 4.41
CA ILE A 238 7.91 -18.30 5.50
C ILE A 238 6.56 -17.58 5.43
N PRO A 239 6.47 -16.24 5.33
CA PRO A 239 5.19 -15.55 5.25
C PRO A 239 4.37 -15.96 4.02
N ALA A 240 5.01 -16.20 2.87
CA ALA A 240 4.31 -16.63 1.66
C ALA A 240 3.73 -18.05 1.75
N LEU A 241 4.30 -18.93 2.57
CA LEU A 241 3.75 -20.26 2.83
C LEU A 241 2.78 -20.28 4.01
N ALA A 242 2.99 -19.39 4.98
CA ALA A 242 2.19 -19.26 6.20
C ALA A 242 1.09 -18.19 6.03
N CYS A 243 0.23 -18.38 5.03
CA CYS A 243 -0.97 -17.59 4.82
C CYS A 243 -2.13 -18.48 4.36
N ALA A 244 -3.37 -18.02 4.51
CA ALA A 244 -4.56 -18.72 4.01
C ALA A 244 -4.60 -18.71 2.47
N ALA A 245 -4.29 -17.57 1.86
CA ALA A 245 -4.32 -17.35 0.42
C ALA A 245 -3.35 -16.23 0.04
N HIS A 246 -2.84 -16.26 -1.20
CA HIS A 246 -2.44 -15.03 -1.88
C HIS A 246 -3.60 -14.54 -2.74
N ILE A 247 -3.88 -13.24 -2.67
CA ILE A 247 -4.97 -12.60 -3.40
C ILE A 247 -4.36 -11.78 -4.53
N VAL A 248 -4.84 -11.99 -5.76
CA VAL A 248 -4.40 -11.24 -6.94
C VAL A 248 -5.58 -10.48 -7.51
N ILE A 249 -5.50 -9.16 -7.54
CA ILE A 249 -6.47 -8.29 -8.20
C ILE A 249 -6.00 -8.07 -9.63
N LYS A 250 -6.80 -8.49 -10.60
CA LYS A 250 -6.50 -8.40 -12.03
C LYS A 250 -7.51 -7.46 -12.69
N PRO A 251 -7.06 -6.47 -13.47
CA PRO A 251 -7.98 -5.68 -14.27
C PRO A 251 -8.56 -6.53 -15.41
N ARG A 252 -9.83 -6.30 -15.77
CA ARG A 252 -10.46 -6.97 -16.92
C ARG A 252 -10.04 -6.37 -18.25
N SER A 253 -9.59 -5.11 -18.25
CA SER A 253 -9.02 -4.39 -19.38
C SER A 253 -7.53 -4.09 -19.15
N GLY A 254 -6.84 -3.63 -20.20
CA GLY A 254 -5.48 -3.10 -20.04
C GLY A 254 -5.45 -1.88 -19.11
N LEU A 255 -4.30 -1.66 -18.46
CA LEU A 255 -4.00 -0.45 -17.71
C LEU A 255 -2.93 0.32 -18.50
N ASP A 256 -3.31 1.43 -19.10
CA ASP A 256 -2.45 2.18 -20.02
C ASP A 256 -2.16 3.60 -19.52
N THR A 257 -2.99 4.12 -18.62
CA THR A 257 -2.94 5.48 -18.13
C THR A 257 -2.75 5.55 -16.61
N ALA A 258 -2.24 6.68 -16.10
CA ALA A 258 -2.14 6.93 -14.67
C ALA A 258 -3.51 6.82 -13.97
N ALA A 259 -4.60 7.22 -14.64
CA ALA A 259 -5.96 7.10 -14.13
C ALA A 259 -6.37 5.63 -13.91
N ASP A 260 -5.93 4.73 -14.79
CA ASP A 260 -6.21 3.29 -14.63
C ASP A 260 -5.52 2.72 -13.37
N PHE A 261 -4.28 3.15 -13.10
CA PHE A 261 -3.57 2.76 -11.87
C PHE A 261 -4.17 3.39 -10.61
N VAL A 262 -4.70 4.62 -10.70
CA VAL A 262 -5.48 5.22 -9.61
C VAL A 262 -6.75 4.42 -9.35
N ALA A 263 -7.49 4.03 -10.39
CA ALA A 263 -8.68 3.19 -10.23
C ALA A 263 -8.35 1.83 -9.61
N LEU A 264 -7.23 1.20 -10.01
CA LEU A 264 -6.74 -0.03 -9.40
C LEU A 264 -6.39 0.19 -7.92
N GLY A 265 -5.81 1.34 -7.57
CA GLY A 265 -5.57 1.75 -6.20
C GLY A 265 -6.83 1.83 -5.34
N CYS A 266 -7.92 2.36 -5.90
CA CYS A 266 -9.22 2.40 -5.22
C CYS A 266 -9.75 0.98 -4.96
N ALA A 267 -9.69 0.09 -5.96
CA ALA A 267 -10.11 -1.30 -5.81
C ALA A 267 -9.26 -2.05 -4.77
N MET A 268 -7.94 -1.87 -4.83
CA MET A 268 -6.99 -2.42 -3.86
C MET A 268 -7.35 -1.99 -2.43
N GLN A 269 -7.64 -0.71 -2.22
CA GLN A 269 -7.97 -0.20 -0.90
C GLN A 269 -9.26 -0.80 -0.35
N ARG A 270 -10.32 -0.92 -1.16
CA ARG A 270 -11.54 -1.60 -0.73
C ARG A 270 -11.27 -3.04 -0.30
N VAL A 271 -10.52 -3.79 -1.11
CA VAL A 271 -10.15 -5.18 -0.79
C VAL A 271 -9.35 -5.25 0.51
N TRP A 272 -8.39 -4.35 0.73
CA TRP A 272 -7.57 -4.33 1.94
C TRP A 272 -8.34 -3.91 3.20
N LEU A 273 -9.30 -2.99 3.08
CA LEU A 273 -10.16 -2.61 4.20
C LEU A 273 -11.16 -3.72 4.54
N THR A 274 -11.67 -4.45 3.55
CA THR A 274 -12.52 -5.64 3.77
C THR A 274 -11.78 -6.77 4.48
N ALA A 275 -10.44 -6.85 4.33
CA ALA A 275 -9.61 -7.85 4.98
C ALA A 275 -9.20 -7.52 6.44
N ALA A 276 -9.53 -6.32 6.95
CA ALA A 276 -9.00 -5.76 8.22
C ALA A 276 -9.77 -6.14 9.50
#